data_AF-A0AA47E1D9-F1
#
_entry.id   AF-A0AA47E1D9-F1
#
_cell.length_a   1.000
_cell.length_b   1.000
_cell.length_c   1.000
_cell.angle_alpha   90.00
_cell.angle_beta   90.00
_cell.angle_gamma   90.00
#
_symmetry.space_group_name_H-M   'P 1'
#
loop_
_entity.id
_entity.type
_entity.pdbx_description
1 polymer ?
#
loop_
_entity_poly.entity_id
_entity_poly.type
_entity_poly.pdbx_seq_one_letter_code
_entity_poly.pdbx_strand_id
1 'polypeptide(L)'
;MRTFFLLLWGVLSLTISTAALRELWLVPSLRSGFVLLLVVYYIFCFFQLIRAAYLPWGLLGAYRRSGYWLCLILLPLTLIPLHAAYRIWQQGGYVPAEGSQLAAWHQLLGWLQDALGYLGPLLVLCALGFGLALMLLRLLRGQVAR
;
A
#
# COMPACT_ATOMS: atom_id res chain seq x y z
N MET A 1 -4.55 9.84 -27.82
CA MET A 1 -4.89 9.46 -26.42
C MET A 1 -3.68 8.98 -25.62
N ARG A 2 -2.95 7.94 -26.01
CA ARG A 2 -1.76 7.43 -25.28
C ARG A 2 -0.71 8.51 -24.92
N THR A 3 -0.38 9.37 -25.87
CA THR A 3 0.62 10.45 -25.67
C THR A 3 0.19 11.43 -24.59
N PHE A 4 -1.11 11.77 -24.49
CA PHE A 4 -1.62 12.66 -23.45
C PHE A 4 -1.41 12.07 -22.05
N PHE A 5 -1.74 10.79 -21.84
CA PHE A 5 -1.55 10.13 -20.54
C PHE A 5 -0.06 9.99 -20.18
N LEU A 6 0.82 9.77 -21.16
CA LEU A 6 2.27 9.76 -20.93
C LEU A 6 2.81 11.15 -20.60
N LEU A 7 2.32 12.20 -21.26
CA LEU A 7 2.70 13.58 -20.94
C LEU A 7 2.21 13.97 -19.54
N LEU A 8 0.96 13.67 -19.21
CA LEU A 8 0.39 13.91 -17.88
C LEU A 8 1.17 13.14 -16.80
N TRP A 9 1.46 11.86 -17.04
CA TRP A 9 2.30 11.06 -16.16
C TRP A 9 3.70 11.67 -16.01
N GLY A 10 4.33 12.12 -17.09
CA GLY A 10 5.66 12.71 -17.07
C GLY A 10 5.70 13.99 -16.23
N VAL A 11 4.76 14.90 -16.44
CA VAL A 11 4.64 16.15 -15.66
C VAL A 11 4.44 15.85 -14.18
N LEU A 12 3.50 14.96 -13.83
CA LEU A 12 3.23 14.58 -12.44
C LEU A 12 4.42 13.86 -11.78
N SER A 13 5.09 12.98 -12.53
CA SER A 13 6.27 12.27 -12.04
C SER A 13 7.41 13.23 -11.75
N LEU A 14 7.60 14.24 -12.61
CA LEU A 14 8.64 15.25 -12.46
C LEU A 14 8.35 16.16 -11.26
N THR A 15 7.11 16.64 -11.09
CA THR A 15 6.74 17.50 -9.95
C THR A 15 6.88 16.77 -8.62
N ILE A 16 6.44 15.52 -8.53
CA ILE A 16 6.54 14.73 -7.30
C ILE A 16 8.00 14.35 -7.01
N SER A 17 8.78 13.96 -8.03
CA SER A 17 10.20 13.63 -7.85
C SER A 17 11.02 14.83 -7.39
N THR A 18 10.78 16.00 -7.96
CA THR A 18 11.48 17.23 -7.57
C THR A 18 11.12 17.65 -6.15
N ALA A 19 9.85 17.54 -5.75
CA ALA A 19 9.43 17.76 -4.37
C ALA A 19 10.12 16.78 -3.40
N ALA A 20 10.14 15.49 -3.71
CA ALA A 20 10.78 14.48 -2.86
C ALA A 20 12.31 14.65 -2.77
N LEU A 21 12.97 14.99 -3.87
CA LEU A 21 14.41 15.31 -3.89
C LEU A 21 14.71 16.57 -3.07
N ARG A 22 13.86 17.59 -3.17
CA ARG A 22 13.99 18.82 -2.38
C ARG A 22 13.85 18.53 -0.89
N GLU A 23 12.86 17.74 -0.50
CA GLU A 23 12.68 17.31 0.91
C GLU A 23 13.89 16.53 1.42
N LEU A 24 14.43 15.61 0.61
CA LEU A 24 15.64 14.87 0.96
C LEU A 24 16.86 15.79 1.10
N TRP A 25 16.98 16.79 0.23
CA TRP A 25 18.09 17.75 0.26
C TRP A 25 18.02 18.69 1.46
N LEU A 26 16.83 19.19 1.80
CA LEU A 26 16.62 20.10 2.92
C LEU A 26 16.72 19.39 4.27
N VAL A 27 16.15 18.19 4.38
CA VAL A 27 16.11 17.40 5.62
C VAL A 27 16.46 15.94 5.31
N PRO A 28 17.75 15.61 5.22
CA PRO A 28 18.18 14.24 4.96
C PRO A 28 17.83 13.36 6.17
N SER A 29 16.92 12.41 5.96
CA SER A 29 16.47 11.48 7.00
C SER A 29 16.00 10.16 6.36
N LEU A 30 15.88 9.12 7.18
CA LEU A 30 15.31 7.84 6.71
C LEU A 30 13.88 8.02 6.18
N ARG A 31 13.12 8.96 6.74
CA ARG A 31 11.78 9.30 6.27
C ARG A 31 11.80 9.89 4.87
N SER A 32 12.64 10.89 4.61
CA SER A 32 12.74 11.51 3.28
C SER A 32 13.30 10.54 2.23
N GLY A 33 14.23 9.65 2.62
CA GLY A 33 14.69 8.55 1.77
C GLY A 33 13.57 7.54 1.44
N PHE A 34 12.75 7.15 2.42
CA PHE A 34 11.61 6.26 2.19
C PHE A 34 10.54 6.89 1.29
N VAL A 35 10.25 8.18 1.48
CA VAL A 35 9.34 8.95 0.60
C VAL A 35 9.85 8.95 -0.84
N LEU A 36 11.15 9.20 -1.06
CA LEU A 36 11.73 9.15 -2.39
C LEU A 36 11.60 7.76 -3.04
N LEU A 37 11.84 6.69 -2.28
CA LEU A 37 11.65 5.32 -2.76
C LEU A 37 10.19 5.05 -3.15
N LEU A 38 9.24 5.50 -2.34
CA LEU A 38 7.81 5.39 -2.61
C LEU A 38 7.42 6.15 -3.90
N VAL A 39 8.00 7.32 -4.12
CA VAL A 39 7.79 8.11 -5.34
C VAL A 39 8.30 7.35 -6.57
N VAL A 40 9.52 6.83 -6.53
CA VAL A 40 10.08 6.01 -7.63
C VAL A 40 9.20 4.78 -7.90
N TYR A 41 8.75 4.11 -6.83
CA TYR A 41 7.85 2.97 -6.91
C TYR A 41 6.53 3.32 -7.64
N TYR A 42 5.89 4.42 -7.26
CA TYR A 42 4.64 4.86 -7.88
C TYR A 42 4.83 5.26 -9.34
N ILE A 43 5.89 6.03 -9.66
CA ILE A 43 6.20 6.44 -11.02
C ILE A 43 6.32 5.21 -11.93
N PHE A 44 7.05 4.19 -11.48
CA PHE A 44 7.22 2.94 -12.21
C PHE A 44 5.90 2.18 -12.38
N CYS A 45 5.11 2.02 -11.30
CA CYS A 45 3.85 1.29 -11.37
C CYS A 45 2.83 1.97 -12.29
N PHE A 46 2.69 3.29 -12.22
CA PHE A 46 1.77 4.05 -13.10
C PHE A 46 2.22 4.02 -14.55
N PHE A 47 3.53 4.11 -14.83
CA PHE A 47 4.05 3.96 -16.18
C PHE A 47 3.67 2.61 -16.80
N GLN A 48 3.86 1.54 -16.04
CA GLN A 48 3.56 0.18 -16.49
C GLN A 48 2.05 -0.07 -16.59
N LEU A 49 1.24 0.56 -15.75
CA LEU A 49 -0.21 0.55 -15.87
C LEU A 49 -0.66 1.22 -17.16
N ILE A 50 -0.15 2.43 -17.48
CA ILE A 50 -0.45 3.13 -18.73
C ILE A 50 -0.05 2.26 -19.90
N ARG A 51 1.16 1.69 -19.88
CA ARG A 51 1.62 0.76 -20.92
C ARG A 51 0.65 -0.40 -21.07
N ALA A 52 0.29 -1.10 -19.99
CA ALA A 52 -0.63 -2.24 -20.02
C ALA A 52 -2.04 -1.88 -20.51
N ALA A 53 -2.54 -0.68 -20.21
CA ALA A 53 -3.86 -0.21 -20.62
C ALA A 53 -3.96 0.01 -22.13
N TYR A 54 -2.86 0.46 -22.76
CA TYR A 54 -2.77 0.80 -24.18
C TYR A 54 -2.36 -0.36 -25.10
N LEU A 55 -2.18 -1.59 -24.59
CA LEU A 55 -1.98 -2.76 -25.46
C LEU A 55 -3.29 -3.20 -26.15
N PRO A 56 -3.23 -3.62 -27.43
CA PRO A 56 -4.40 -4.00 -28.22
C PRO A 56 -5.11 -5.22 -27.62
N TRP A 57 -6.45 -5.16 -27.59
CA TRP A 57 -7.33 -6.13 -26.92
C TRP A 57 -7.21 -7.55 -27.49
N GLY A 58 -6.90 -7.69 -28.77
CA GLY A 58 -6.86 -8.98 -29.48
C GLY A 58 -5.59 -9.81 -29.33
N LEU A 59 -4.55 -9.31 -28.65
CA LEU A 59 -3.23 -9.99 -28.65
C LEU A 59 -2.86 -10.69 -27.33
N LEU A 60 -3.58 -10.47 -26.22
CA LEU A 60 -3.07 -10.83 -24.89
C LEU A 60 -4.16 -11.24 -23.89
N GLY A 61 -4.77 -12.39 -24.13
CA GLY A 61 -5.70 -13.07 -23.21
C GLY A 61 -5.11 -13.48 -21.84
N ALA A 62 -3.80 -13.33 -21.63
CA ALA A 62 -3.13 -13.61 -20.34
C ALA A 62 -2.09 -12.55 -19.91
N TYR A 63 -1.83 -11.54 -20.75
CA TYR A 63 -0.72 -10.58 -20.57
C TYR A 63 -1.18 -9.16 -20.23
N ARG A 64 -2.50 -8.93 -20.13
CA ARG A 64 -3.07 -7.66 -19.70
C ARG A 64 -2.96 -7.53 -18.17
N ARG A 65 -1.73 -7.31 -17.68
CA ARG A 65 -1.37 -7.15 -16.26
C ARG A 65 -1.84 -5.80 -15.68
N SER A 66 -2.85 -5.14 -16.23
CA SER A 66 -3.34 -3.86 -15.69
C SER A 66 -3.85 -4.00 -14.25
N GLY A 67 -4.58 -5.08 -13.96
CA GLY A 67 -4.98 -5.41 -12.58
C GLY A 67 -3.80 -5.66 -11.65
N TYR A 68 -2.70 -6.23 -12.17
CA TYR A 68 -1.47 -6.44 -11.40
C TYR A 68 -0.82 -5.12 -10.98
N TRP A 69 -0.69 -4.18 -11.91
CA TRP A 69 -0.14 -2.86 -11.61
C TRP A 69 -1.06 -2.05 -10.69
N LEU A 70 -2.37 -2.19 -10.85
CA LEU A 70 -3.36 -1.57 -9.95
C LEU A 70 -3.23 -2.13 -8.52
N CYS A 71 -3.09 -3.44 -8.36
CA CYS A 71 -2.86 -4.05 -7.04
C CYS A 71 -1.54 -3.59 -6.40
N LEU A 72 -0.47 -3.44 -7.19
CA LEU A 72 0.80 -2.88 -6.70
C LEU A 72 0.62 -1.42 -6.24
N ILE A 73 -0.09 -0.59 -7.01
CA ILE A 73 -0.40 0.79 -6.62
C ILE A 73 -1.17 0.84 -5.29
N LEU A 74 -2.07 -0.13 -5.06
CA LEU A 74 -2.85 -0.22 -3.82
C LEU A 74 -2.10 -0.87 -2.66
N LEU A 75 -0.98 -1.57 -2.91
CA LEU A 75 -0.25 -2.31 -1.89
C LEU A 75 0.23 -1.41 -0.74
N PRO A 76 0.76 -0.19 -0.95
CA PRO A 76 1.13 0.69 0.15
C PRO A 76 -0.08 1.16 1.00
N LEU A 77 -1.31 1.15 0.46
CA LEU A 77 -2.50 1.48 1.24
C LEU A 77 -2.81 0.43 2.31
N THR A 78 -2.33 -0.80 2.18
CA THR A 78 -2.47 -1.82 3.24
C THR A 78 -1.63 -1.48 4.47
N LEU A 79 -0.70 -0.52 4.37
CA LEU A 79 0.06 -0.01 5.51
C LEU A 79 -0.69 1.09 6.29
N ILE A 80 -1.76 1.66 5.74
CA ILE A 80 -2.60 2.65 6.43
C ILE A 80 -3.21 2.10 7.73
N PRO A 81 -3.85 0.91 7.75
CA PRO A 81 -4.35 0.33 9.00
C PRO A 81 -3.22 0.05 10.00
N LEU A 82 -2.02 -0.30 9.54
CA LEU A 82 -0.85 -0.47 10.40
C LEU A 82 -0.36 0.86 11.00
N HIS A 83 -0.41 1.96 10.24
CA HIS A 83 -0.10 3.29 10.75
C HIS A 83 -1.16 3.80 11.73
N ALA A 84 -2.44 3.55 11.46
CA ALA A 84 -3.53 3.88 12.38
C ALA A 84 -3.39 3.12 13.71
N ALA A 85 -3.09 1.83 13.64
CA ALA A 85 -2.77 0.99 14.78
C ALA A 85 -1.58 1.52 15.60
N TYR A 86 -0.51 1.97 14.93
CA TYR A 86 0.64 2.61 15.58
C TYR A 86 0.26 3.91 16.30
N ARG A 87 -0.63 4.74 15.73
CA ARG A 87 -1.12 5.96 16.40
C ARG A 87 -1.99 5.65 17.61
N ILE A 88 -2.89 4.66 17.50
CA ILE A 88 -3.73 4.20 18.62
C ILE A 88 -2.83 3.69 19.76
N TRP A 89 -1.76 2.97 19.41
CA TRP A 89 -0.73 2.57 20.37
C TRP A 89 -0.04 3.76 21.04
N GLN A 90 0.42 4.77 20.27
CA GLN A 90 1.02 5.99 20.84
C GLN A 90 0.10 6.76 21.78
N GLN A 91 -1.22 6.62 21.63
CA GLN A 91 -2.23 7.27 22.47
C GLN A 91 -2.57 6.51 23.77
N GLY A 92 -1.86 5.41 24.07
CA GLY A 92 -2.03 4.66 25.32
C GLY A 92 -2.78 3.33 25.18
N GLY A 93 -3.01 2.85 23.96
CA GLY A 93 -3.49 1.50 23.68
C GLY A 93 -4.95 1.41 23.25
N TYR A 94 -5.37 0.21 22.84
CA TYR A 94 -6.71 -0.10 22.35
C TYR A 94 -7.73 -0.11 23.50
N VAL A 95 -8.13 1.08 23.96
CA VAL A 95 -9.19 1.21 24.97
C VAL A 95 -10.51 0.73 24.35
N PRO A 96 -11.23 -0.20 24.97
CA PRO A 96 -12.51 -0.68 24.45
C PRO A 96 -13.49 0.49 24.36
N ALA A 97 -13.87 0.87 23.14
CA ALA A 97 -14.97 1.80 22.92
C ALA A 97 -16.29 1.06 23.14
N GLU A 98 -16.95 1.34 24.27
CA GLU A 98 -18.28 0.82 24.57
C GLU A 98 -19.26 1.20 23.45
N GLY A 99 -19.94 0.19 22.87
CA GLY A 99 -20.99 0.39 21.87
C GLY A 99 -20.58 0.23 20.40
N SER A 100 -19.33 -0.17 20.07
CA SER A 100 -18.95 -0.40 18.67
C SER A 100 -19.27 -1.82 18.18
N GLN A 101 -19.70 -1.97 16.92
CA GLN A 101 -19.85 -3.28 16.24
C GLN A 101 -18.54 -4.09 16.17
N LEU A 102 -17.40 -3.45 16.47
CA LEU A 102 -16.06 -4.04 16.51
C LEU A 102 -15.60 -4.37 17.93
N ALA A 103 -16.51 -4.40 18.92
CA ALA A 103 -16.18 -4.69 20.31
C ALA A 103 -15.46 -6.04 20.48
N ALA A 104 -15.87 -7.08 19.74
CA ALA A 104 -15.21 -8.38 19.77
C ALA A 104 -13.75 -8.33 19.28
N TRP A 105 -13.47 -7.52 18.25
CA TRP A 105 -12.11 -7.30 17.76
C TRP A 105 -11.26 -6.50 18.75
N HIS A 106 -11.84 -5.48 19.39
CA HIS A 106 -11.16 -4.72 20.44
C HIS A 106 -10.82 -5.60 21.65
N GLN A 107 -11.73 -6.49 22.04
CA GLN A 107 -11.53 -7.41 23.15
C GLN A 107 -10.45 -8.45 22.84
N LEU A 108 -10.40 -8.96 21.61
CA LEU A 108 -9.33 -9.86 21.16
C LEU A 108 -7.96 -9.17 21.09
N LEU A 109 -7.91 -7.92 20.63
CA LEU A 109 -6.69 -7.11 20.62
C LEU A 109 -6.23 -6.75 22.04
N GLY A 110 -7.15 -6.42 22.95
CA GLY A 110 -6.86 -6.19 24.37
C GLY A 110 -6.31 -7.44 25.05
N TRP A 111 -6.92 -8.60 24.80
CA TRP A 111 -6.45 -9.88 25.33
C TRP A 111 -5.05 -10.24 24.82
N LEU A 112 -4.76 -9.97 23.54
CA LEU A 112 -3.42 -10.12 22.98
C LEU A 112 -2.41 -9.13 23.56
N GLN A 113 -2.85 -7.91 23.86
CA GLN A 113 -2.02 -6.90 24.50
C GLN A 113 -1.65 -7.30 25.93
N ASP A 114 -2.56 -7.93 26.68
CA ASP A 114 -2.29 -8.43 28.03
C ASP A 114 -1.35 -9.65 28.02
N ALA A 115 -1.46 -10.52 27.01
CA ALA A 115 -0.68 -11.75 26.93
C ALA A 115 0.76 -11.56 26.40
N LEU A 116 0.95 -10.68 25.40
CA LEU A 116 2.21 -10.50 24.68
C LEU A 116 2.75 -9.06 24.77
N GLY A 117 2.13 -8.21 25.59
CA GLY A 117 2.38 -6.78 25.57
C GLY A 117 1.98 -6.15 24.24
N TYR A 118 2.60 -5.01 23.93
CA TYR A 118 2.36 -4.25 22.70
C TYR A 118 2.70 -5.01 21.40
N LEU A 119 3.48 -6.10 21.47
CA LEU A 119 3.84 -6.91 20.30
C LEU A 119 2.68 -7.75 19.78
N GLY A 120 1.75 -8.16 20.65
CA GLY A 120 0.62 -9.01 20.27
C GLY A 120 -0.29 -8.39 19.20
N PRO A 121 -0.93 -7.25 19.48
CA PRO A 121 -1.79 -6.55 18.52
C PRO A 121 -1.07 -6.20 17.21
N LEU A 122 0.21 -5.82 17.33
CA LEU A 122 1.06 -5.42 16.21
C LEU A 122 1.38 -6.61 15.28
N LEU A 123 1.62 -7.80 15.86
CA LEU A 123 1.83 -9.03 15.09
C LEU A 123 0.55 -9.52 14.39
N VAL A 124 -0.62 -9.43 15.04
CA VAL A 124 -1.91 -9.80 14.41
C VAL A 124 -2.23 -8.87 13.25
N LEU A 125 -1.99 -7.57 13.40
CA LEU A 125 -2.22 -6.59 12.34
C LEU A 125 -1.18 -6.67 11.22
N CYS A 126 0.08 -6.98 11.54
CA CYS A 126 1.08 -7.36 10.54
C CYS A 126 0.64 -8.62 9.79
N ALA A 127 0.19 -9.67 10.48
CA ALA A 127 -0.30 -10.89 9.86
C ALA A 127 -1.53 -10.64 8.97
N LEU A 128 -2.42 -9.73 9.36
CA LEU A 128 -3.55 -9.29 8.53
C LEU A 128 -3.09 -8.49 7.30
N GLY A 129 -2.17 -7.53 7.47
CA GLY A 129 -1.63 -6.73 6.37
C GLY A 129 -0.84 -7.57 5.36
N PHE A 130 0.06 -8.43 5.85
CA PHE A 130 0.77 -9.41 5.04
C PHE A 130 -0.18 -10.46 4.45
N GLY A 131 -1.19 -10.89 5.21
CA GLY A 131 -2.21 -11.84 4.75
C GLY A 131 -3.05 -11.28 3.61
N LEU A 132 -3.47 -10.01 3.69
CA LEU A 132 -4.13 -9.27 2.61
C LEU A 132 -3.21 -9.07 1.42
N ALA A 133 -1.95 -8.71 1.64
CA ALA A 133 -0.96 -8.58 0.57
C ALA A 133 -0.72 -9.92 -0.14
N LEU A 134 -0.61 -11.02 0.61
CA LEU A 134 -0.46 -12.39 0.09
C LEU A 134 -1.74 -12.90 -0.57
N MET A 135 -2.91 -12.57 -0.04
CA MET A 135 -4.21 -12.89 -0.65
C MET A 135 -4.38 -12.14 -1.97
N LEU A 136 -4.04 -10.85 -2.01
CA LEU A 136 -3.96 -10.09 -3.26
C LEU A 136 -2.99 -10.77 -4.23
N LEU A 137 -1.78 -11.13 -3.76
CA LEU A 137 -0.78 -11.83 -4.58
C LEU A 137 -1.25 -13.22 -5.07
N ARG A 138 -2.05 -13.93 -4.27
CA ARG A 138 -2.65 -15.23 -4.61
C ARG A 138 -3.81 -15.09 -5.59
N LEU A 139 -4.70 -14.10 -5.41
CA LEU A 139 -5.74 -13.74 -6.38
C LEU A 139 -5.11 -13.35 -7.72
N LEU A 140 -4.01 -12.62 -7.66
CA LEU A 140 -3.13 -12.31 -8.80
C LEU A 140 -2.56 -13.55 -9.50
N ARG A 141 -2.16 -14.59 -8.75
CA ARG A 141 -1.70 -15.87 -9.31
C ARG A 141 -2.85 -16.75 -9.81
N GLY A 142 -4.03 -16.67 -9.21
CA GLY A 142 -5.23 -17.38 -9.66
C GLY A 142 -5.76 -16.87 -11.00
N GLN A 143 -5.53 -15.59 -11.30
CA GLN A 143 -5.79 -14.98 -12.63
C GLN A 143 -4.82 -15.48 -13.73
N VAL A 144 -3.86 -16.34 -13.40
CA VAL A 144 -2.85 -16.92 -14.32
C VAL A 144 -3.27 -18.32 -14.85
N ALA A 145 -4.41 -18.87 -14.43
CA ALA A 145 -4.83 -20.21 -14.84
C ALA A 145 -6.31 -20.32 -15.25
N ARG A 146 -6.61 -20.03 -16.52
CA ARG A 146 -6.97 -21.01 -17.57
C ARG A 146 -7.23 -20.29 -18.88
#